data_AF-A0A0K9XC52-F1
#
_entry.id   AF-A0A0K9XC52-F1
#
_cell.length_a   1.000
_cell.length_b   1.000
_cell.length_c   1.000
_cell.angle_alpha   90.00
_cell.angle_beta   90.00
_cell.angle_gamma   90.00
#
_symmetry.space_group_name_H-M   'P 1'
#
loop_
_entity.id
_entity.type
_entity.pdbx_description
1 polymer ?
#
loop_
_entity_poly.entity_id
_entity_poly.type
_entity_poly.pdbx_seq_one_letter_code
_entity_poly.pdbx_strand_id
1 'polypeptide(L)' 'MTAVALLNWRSADHYDSTGDKPCVICTKPTPLRSDRGKPVHKVCAEEWIDQHTRKENDE' A
#
# COMPACT_ATOMS: atom_id res chain seq x y z
N MET A 1 15.54 14.44 -2.72
CA MET A 1 15.17 13.06 -2.37
C MET A 1 13.73 13.10 -1.89
N THR A 2 12.78 12.59 -2.67
CA THR A 2 11.39 12.43 -2.21
C THR A 2 11.42 11.42 -1.06
N ALA A 3 10.94 11.82 0.11
CA ALA A 3 10.83 10.93 1.25
C ALA A 3 9.78 9.87 0.90
N VAL A 4 10.22 8.62 0.69
CA VAL A 4 9.31 7.50 0.51
C VAL A 4 8.77 7.16 1.90
N ALA A 5 7.48 7.37 2.13
CA ALA A 5 6.87 6.92 3.37
C ALA A 5 6.70 5.40 3.28
N LEU A 6 7.63 4.66 3.90
CA LEU A 6 7.60 3.20 3.88
C LEU A 6 6.49 2.70 4.79
N LEU A 7 5.48 2.08 4.19
CA LEU A 7 4.44 1.34 4.91
C LEU A 7 5.04 0.11 5.61
N ASN A 8 4.47 -0.27 6.76
CA ASN A 8 4.91 -1.43 7.50
C ASN A 8 4.24 -2.72 6.98
N TRP A 9 4.89 -3.39 6.03
CA TRP A 9 4.42 -4.65 5.43
C TRP A 9 4.80 -5.91 6.20
N ARG A 10 5.25 -5.81 7.45
CA ARG A 10 5.84 -6.94 8.18
C ARG A 10 4.82 -7.92 8.76
N SER A 11 3.54 -7.56 8.83
CA SER A 11 2.50 -8.50 9.29
C SER A 11 2.17 -9.52 8.21
N ALA A 12 1.97 -10.77 8.62
CA ALA A 12 1.41 -11.80 7.75
C ALA A 12 -0.02 -11.48 7.29
N ASP A 13 -0.73 -10.60 8.01
CA ASP A 13 -2.10 -10.17 7.69
C ASP A 13 -2.20 -9.43 6.35
N HIS A 14 -1.07 -8.92 5.83
CA HIS A 14 -1.02 -8.33 4.50
C HIS A 14 -1.12 -9.35 3.39
N TYR A 15 -0.90 -10.64 3.65
CA TYR A 15 -0.94 -11.68 2.64
C TYR A 15 -2.23 -12.50 2.75
N ASP A 16 -3.06 -12.43 1.71
CA ASP A 16 -4.30 -13.22 1.62
C ASP A 16 -4.07 -14.49 0.81
N SER A 17 -4.04 -15.63 1.49
CA SER A 17 -3.86 -16.94 0.86
C SER A 17 -5.13 -17.48 0.18
N THR A 18 -6.29 -16.82 0.35
CA THR A 18 -7.55 -17.27 -0.26
C THR A 18 -7.64 -16.91 -1.74
N GLY A 19 -6.82 -15.96 -2.21
CA GLY A 19 -6.65 -15.65 -3.62
C GLY A 19 -6.37 -14.19 -3.93
N ASP A 20 -6.04 -13.97 -5.19
CA ASP A 20 -5.75 -12.65 -5.72
C ASP A 20 -7.02 -11.82 -5.90
N LYS A 21 -6.92 -10.53 -5.58
CA LYS A 21 -7.97 -9.52 -5.86
C LYS A 21 -7.36 -8.38 -6.67
N PRO A 22 -8.15 -7.64 -7.47
CA PRO A 22 -7.63 -6.54 -8.28
C PRO A 22 -7.12 -5.41 -7.38
N CYS A 23 -5.88 -4.97 -7.61
CA CYS A 23 -5.30 -3.83 -6.93
C CYS A 23 -6.15 -2.57 -7.14
N VAL A 24 -6.48 -1.84 -6.07
CA VAL A 24 -7.33 -0.64 -6.15
C VAL A 24 -6.68 0.54 -6.88
N ILE A 25 -5.39 0.44 -7.22
CA ILE A 25 -4.64 1.49 -7.95
C ILE A 25 -4.42 1.08 -9.41
N CYS A 26 -3.76 -0.06 -9.64
CA CYS A 26 -3.35 -0.47 -10.99
C CYS A 26 -4.23 -1.58 -11.60
N THR A 27 -5.24 -2.07 -10.89
CA THR A 27 -6.22 -3.11 -11.28
C THR A 27 -5.65 -4.52 -11.53
N LYS A 28 -4.32 -4.70 -11.53
CA LYS A 28 -3.68 -6.01 -11.66
C LYS A 28 -3.94 -6.88 -10.42
N PRO A 29 -4.02 -8.22 -10.56
CA PRO A 29 -4.23 -9.13 -9.44
C PRO A 29 -3.11 -9.00 -8.39
N THR A 30 -3.50 -9.11 -7.11
CA THR A 30 -2.56 -9.12 -5.99
C THR A 30 -3.06 -9.98 -4.82
N PRO A 31 -2.18 -10.77 -4.19
CA PRO A 31 -2.48 -11.44 -2.92
C PRO A 31 -2.37 -10.47 -1.74
N LEU A 32 -1.83 -9.26 -1.94
CA LEU A 32 -1.54 -8.34 -0.87
C LEU A 32 -2.75 -7.50 -0.45
N ARG A 33 -2.78 -7.11 0.82
CA ARG A 33 -3.79 -6.26 1.46
C ARG A 33 -3.07 -5.12 2.20
N SER A 34 -3.60 -3.90 2.09
CA SER A 34 -3.19 -2.77 2.95
C SER A 34 -3.60 -3.02 4.41
N ASP A 35 -3.16 -2.17 5.34
CA ASP A 35 -3.58 -2.22 6.77
C ASP A 35 -5.10 -2.22 6.96
N ARG A 36 -5.86 -1.68 6.01
CA ARG A 36 -7.33 -1.64 6.02
C ARG A 36 -7.98 -2.78 5.22
N GLY A 37 -7.22 -3.81 4.87
CA GLY A 37 -7.71 -4.97 4.12
C GLY A 37 -7.97 -4.73 2.63
N LYS A 38 -7.67 -3.54 2.08
CA LYS A 38 -7.90 -3.26 0.65
C LYS A 38 -6.82 -3.94 -0.21
N PRO A 39 -7.18 -4.59 -1.34
CA PRO A 39 -6.21 -5.21 -2.22
C PRO A 39 -5.33 -4.15 -2.89
N VAL A 40 -4.02 -4.21 -2.65
CA VAL A 40 -3.07 -3.24 -3.21
C VAL A 40 -1.67 -3.84 -3.23
N HIS A 41 -0.90 -3.62 -4.30
CA HIS A 41 0.51 -3.95 -4.30
C HIS A 41 1.28 -3.03 -3.35
N LYS A 42 2.35 -3.54 -2.74
CA LYS A 42 3.27 -2.75 -1.91
C LYS A 42 3.72 -1.46 -2.60
N VAL A 43 4.27 -1.59 -3.81
CA VAL A 43 4.80 -0.45 -4.58
C VAL A 43 3.71 0.56 -4.90
N CYS A 44 2.52 0.10 -5.34
CA CYS A 44 1.42 1.01 -5.63
C CYS A 44 0.96 1.80 -4.38
N ALA A 45 0.94 1.16 -3.21
CA ALA A 45 0.58 1.84 -1.98
C ALA A 45 1.65 2.87 -1.54
N GLU A 46 2.92 2.52 -1.63
CA GLU A 46 4.04 3.44 -1.33
C GLU A 46 4.05 4.62 -2.30
N GLU A 47 3.94 4.38 -3.61
CA GLU A 47 3.83 5.44 -4.63
C GLU A 47 2.62 6.36 -4.40
N TRP A 48 1.47 5.79 -3.99
CA TRP A 48 0.29 6.59 -3.68
C TRP A 48 0.54 7.51 -2.49
N ILE A 49 1.18 7.01 -1.42
CA ILE A 49 1.51 7.84 -0.26
C ILE A 49 2.52 8.91 -0.64
N ASP A 50 3.54 8.59 -1.43
CA ASP A 50 4.52 9.58 -1.88
C ASP A 50 3.87 10.71 -2.67
N GLN A 51 2.82 10.40 -3.46
CA GLN A 51 2.05 11.39 -4.23
C GLN A 51 1.00 12.14 -3.39
N HIS A 52 0.52 11.56 -2.29
CA HIS A 52 -0.62 12.07 -1.51
C HIS A 52 -0.27 12.45 -0.07
N THR A 53 1.00 12.35 0.33
CA THR A 53 1.50 12.90 1.60
C THR A 53 1.38 14.40 1.52
N ARG A 54 0.30 14.94 2.13
CA ARG A 54 0.33 16.34 2.57
C ARG A 54 1.52 16.46 3.50
N LYS A 55 2.33 17.49 3.31
CA LYS A 55 3.25 17.95 4.35
C LYS A 55 2.42 18.15 5.63
N GLU A 56 2.48 17.22 6.57
CA GLU A 56 2.34 17.58 7.98
C GLU A 56 3.59 18.41 8.29
N ASN A 57 3.46 19.72 8.07
CA ASN A 57 4.15 20.66 8.94
C ASN A 57 3.45 20.51 10.28
N ASP A 58 4.03 19.76 11.20
CA ASP A 58 3.75 19.94 12.61
C ASP A 58 5.01 20.53 13.24
N GLU A 59 4.80 21.76 13.71
CA GLU A 59 5.69 22.68 14.43
C GLU A 59 6.03 22.18 15.84
#